data_AF-A0A822GYX5-F1
#
_entry.id   AF-A0A822GYX5-F1
#
_cell.length_a   1.000
_cell.length_b   1.000
_cell.length_c   1.000
_cell.angle_alpha   90.00
_cell.angle_beta   90.00
_cell.angle_gamma   90.00
#
_symmetry.space_group_name_H-M   'P 1'
#
loop_
_entity.id
_entity.type
_entity.pdbx_description
1 polymer ?
#
loop_
_entity_poly.entity_id
_entity_poly.type
_entity_poly.pdbx_seq_one_letter_code
_entity_poly.pdbx_strand_id
1 'polypeptide(L)'
;MKRSSSNKSIDKKRQPTIVSTECKICGDSAIYSFFGVVSCNSCKVFFKRNAQQGQKALKCYWNGNCEININTRHVCASCRLRKCIMNGMQAEMIRGSYSKKYKIREKTNDMVNPIQTTTSTVVARLNQLEQ
;
A
#
# COMPACT_ATOMS: atom_id res chain seq x y z
N MET A 1 42.31 37.59 -17.32
CA MET A 1 41.00 37.18 -16.76
C MET A 1 40.80 35.70 -17.03
N LYS A 2 40.54 34.92 -15.99
CA LYS A 2 40.33 33.45 -16.04
C LYS A 2 38.93 33.12 -16.54
N ARG A 3 38.76 32.02 -17.28
CA ARG A 3 37.64 31.06 -17.10
C ARG A 3 37.89 29.77 -17.88
N SER A 4 38.32 28.75 -17.14
CA SER A 4 38.23 27.34 -17.51
C SER A 4 36.77 26.89 -17.39
N SER A 5 36.29 26.05 -18.32
CA SER A 5 35.05 25.28 -18.12
C SER A 5 35.25 23.87 -18.66
N SER A 6 35.40 22.95 -17.71
CA SER A 6 35.58 21.51 -17.91
C SER A 6 34.30 20.83 -18.43
N ASN A 7 34.49 19.86 -19.31
CA ASN A 7 33.51 18.84 -19.69
C ASN A 7 33.00 18.09 -18.44
N LYS A 8 31.68 17.93 -18.29
CA LYS A 8 31.11 17.04 -17.27
C LYS A 8 30.06 16.12 -17.89
N SER A 9 30.38 14.83 -17.84
CA SER A 9 29.62 13.68 -18.33
C SER A 9 28.21 13.61 -17.75
N ILE A 10 27.28 13.13 -18.57
CA ILE A 10 25.86 12.94 -18.23
C ILE A 10 25.73 11.71 -17.31
N ASP A 11 25.55 11.94 -16.01
CA ASP A 11 25.29 10.91 -15.00
C ASP A 11 23.86 10.33 -15.14
N LYS A 12 23.76 9.01 -15.39
CA LYS A 12 22.52 8.23 -15.36
C LYS A 12 22.00 8.13 -13.92
N LYS A 13 21.05 8.99 -13.55
CA LYS A 13 20.35 8.94 -12.25
C LYS A 13 19.63 7.58 -12.09
N ARG A 14 20.02 6.80 -11.07
CA ARG A 14 19.31 5.58 -10.62
C ARG A 14 17.85 5.91 -10.33
N GLN A 15 16.93 5.22 -10.99
CA GLN A 15 15.49 5.35 -10.72
C GLN A 15 15.13 4.64 -9.40
N PRO A 16 14.19 5.18 -8.60
CA PRO A 16 13.72 4.52 -7.38
C PRO A 16 12.98 3.22 -7.74
N THR A 17 13.40 2.09 -7.20
CA THR A 17 12.67 0.82 -7.35
C THR A 17 11.44 0.86 -6.45
N ILE A 18 10.26 0.99 -7.05
CA ILE A 18 8.98 0.92 -6.33
C ILE A 18 8.82 -0.51 -5.82
N VAL A 19 8.85 -0.71 -4.50
CA VAL A 19 8.51 -2.00 -3.89
C VAL A 19 6.99 -2.15 -3.95
N SER A 20 6.48 -2.92 -4.92
CA SER A 20 5.05 -3.23 -5.03
C SER A 20 4.66 -4.28 -3.98
N THR A 21 3.71 -3.94 -3.12
CA THR A 21 3.05 -4.89 -2.22
C THR A 21 1.73 -5.38 -2.80
N GLU A 22 1.16 -6.45 -2.26
CA GLU A 22 -0.11 -7.01 -2.73
C GLU A 22 -1.30 -6.49 -1.92
N CYS A 23 -2.40 -6.11 -2.60
CA CYS A 23 -3.65 -5.73 -1.96
C CYS A 23 -4.27 -6.90 -1.21
N LYS A 24 -4.39 -6.79 0.11
CA LYS A 24 -4.96 -7.84 0.98
C LYS A 24 -6.44 -8.19 0.70
N ILE A 25 -7.12 -7.40 -0.14
CA ILE A 25 -8.53 -7.64 -0.49
C ILE A 25 -8.67 -8.44 -1.78
N CYS A 26 -7.94 -8.08 -2.84
CA CYS A 26 -8.16 -8.64 -4.18
C CYS A 26 -6.89 -9.09 -4.91
N GLY A 27 -5.72 -8.98 -4.28
CA GLY A 27 -4.44 -9.41 -4.87
C GLY A 27 -3.84 -8.45 -5.91
N ASP A 28 -4.52 -7.35 -6.22
CA ASP A 28 -3.99 -6.32 -7.14
C ASP A 28 -2.79 -5.58 -6.53
N SER A 29 -1.98 -4.92 -7.35
CA SER A 29 -0.82 -4.16 -6.91
C SER A 29 -1.22 -3.01 -5.96
N ALA A 30 -0.46 -2.86 -4.88
CA ALA A 30 -0.64 -1.83 -3.87
C ALA A 30 0.72 -1.28 -3.43
N ILE A 31 0.76 0.04 -3.20
CA ILE A 31 1.97 0.72 -2.69
C ILE A 31 1.70 1.29 -1.30
N TYR A 32 0.43 1.53 -0.96
CA TYR A 32 0.03 2.24 0.25
C TYR A 32 -1.04 1.48 1.03
N SER A 33 -1.14 1.78 2.31
CA SER A 33 -2.28 1.41 3.15
C SER A 33 -3.37 2.47 3.07
N PHE A 34 -4.61 2.04 2.89
CA PHE A 34 -5.80 2.89 3.00
C PHE A 34 -6.73 2.34 4.06
N PHE A 35 -7.24 3.22 4.92
CA PHE A 35 -8.16 2.86 6.01
C PHE A 35 -7.64 1.73 6.91
N GLY A 36 -6.31 1.69 7.14
CA GLY A 36 -5.66 0.70 8.02
C GLY A 36 -5.13 -0.55 7.33
N VAL A 37 -5.33 -0.72 6.01
CA VAL A 37 -4.94 -1.96 5.30
C VAL A 37 -4.26 -1.67 3.96
N VAL A 38 -3.18 -2.40 3.66
CA VAL A 38 -2.52 -2.41 2.33
C VAL A 38 -3.53 -2.77 1.25
N SER A 39 -3.83 -1.83 0.36
CA SER A 39 -4.90 -2.01 -0.62
C SER A 39 -4.70 -1.21 -1.90
N CYS A 40 -5.23 -1.73 -3.01
CA CYS A 40 -5.21 -1.06 -4.29
C CYS A 40 -6.24 0.09 -4.34
N ASN A 41 -6.10 0.97 -5.33
CA ASN A 41 -6.97 2.15 -5.47
C ASN A 41 -8.45 1.77 -5.71
N SER A 42 -8.71 0.65 -6.40
CA SER A 42 -10.07 0.14 -6.60
C SER A 42 -10.74 -0.21 -5.27
N CYS A 43 -10.03 -0.93 -4.39
CA CYS A 43 -10.54 -1.32 -3.08
C CYS A 43 -10.69 -0.12 -2.13
N LYS A 44 -9.80 0.87 -2.21
CA LYS A 44 -9.93 2.16 -1.51
C LYS A 44 -11.24 2.86 -1.88
N VAL A 45 -11.48 3.10 -3.17
CA VAL A 45 -12.68 3.83 -3.64
C VAL A 45 -13.95 3.04 -3.31
N PHE A 46 -13.93 1.72 -3.54
CA PHE A 46 -15.03 0.84 -3.21
C PHE A 46 -15.39 0.91 -1.72
N PHE A 47 -14.39 0.81 -0.83
CA PHE A 47 -14.62 0.86 0.61
C PHE A 47 -15.20 2.20 1.04
N LYS A 48 -14.65 3.32 0.56
CA LYS A 48 -15.16 4.67 0.87
C LYS A 48 -16.64 4.83 0.52
N ARG A 49 -17.09 4.26 -0.61
CA ARG A 49 -18.50 4.34 -1.07
C ARG A 49 -19.46 3.49 -0.24
N ASN A 50 -19.01 2.33 0.23
CA ASN A 50 -19.92 1.31 0.79
C ASN A 50 -19.81 1.16 2.32
N ALA A 51 -18.72 1.61 2.94
CA ALA A 51 -18.46 1.41 4.37
C ALA A 51 -19.54 1.99 5.29
N GLN A 52 -20.20 3.09 4.88
CA GLN A 52 -21.25 3.73 5.67
C GLN A 52 -22.62 3.08 5.53
N GLN A 53 -22.91 2.47 4.38
CA GLN A 53 -24.17 1.77 4.12
C GLN A 53 -24.21 0.41 4.84
N GLY A 54 -23.03 -0.16 5.13
CA GLY A 54 -22.87 -1.40 5.85
C GLY A 54 -23.14 -2.65 5.00
N GLN A 55 -22.73 -3.81 5.51
CA GLN A 55 -22.85 -5.08 4.77
C GLN A 55 -24.32 -5.45 4.47
N LYS A 56 -25.28 -5.05 5.32
CA LYS A 56 -26.70 -5.35 5.16
C LYS A 56 -27.34 -4.65 3.96
N ALA A 57 -26.78 -3.52 3.51
CA ALA A 57 -27.27 -2.82 2.32
C ALA A 57 -26.84 -3.49 1.00
N LEU A 58 -25.82 -4.36 1.05
CA LEU A 58 -25.32 -5.08 -0.13
C LEU A 58 -25.74 -6.54 -0.06
N LYS A 59 -26.53 -6.98 -1.05
CA LYS A 59 -26.96 -8.38 -1.17
C LYS A 59 -25.89 -9.23 -1.85
N CYS A 60 -25.62 -10.41 -1.29
CA CYS A 60 -24.94 -11.48 -2.01
C CYS A 60 -25.99 -12.35 -2.71
N TYR A 61 -25.74 -12.72 -3.97
CA TYR A 61 -26.62 -13.58 -4.76
C TYR A 61 -26.18 -15.06 -4.77
N TRP A 62 -25.14 -15.38 -4.00
CA TRP A 62 -24.62 -16.73 -3.77
C TRP A 62 -24.60 -17.01 -2.26
N ASN A 63 -23.64 -17.82 -1.79
CA ASN A 63 -23.59 -18.32 -0.41
C ASN A 63 -22.80 -17.41 0.56
N GLY A 64 -22.58 -16.13 0.20
CA GLY A 64 -21.84 -15.20 1.05
C GLY A 64 -20.32 -15.44 1.13
N ASN A 65 -19.78 -16.37 0.34
CA ASN A 65 -18.39 -16.79 0.33
C ASN A 65 -17.69 -16.56 -1.03
N CYS A 66 -18.18 -15.60 -1.85
CA CYS A 66 -17.60 -15.31 -3.16
C CYS A 66 -16.10 -15.02 -3.07
N GLU A 67 -15.34 -15.63 -3.97
CA GLU A 67 -13.92 -15.36 -4.12
C GLU A 67 -13.71 -13.92 -4.61
N ILE A 68 -12.78 -13.20 -3.98
CA ILE A 68 -12.43 -11.82 -4.33
C ILE A 68 -10.96 -11.78 -4.76
N ASN A 69 -10.75 -11.71 -6.07
CA ASN A 69 -9.46 -11.50 -6.73
C ASN A 69 -9.55 -10.34 -7.74
N ILE A 70 -8.48 -10.04 -8.48
CA ILE A 70 -8.44 -8.91 -9.42
C ILE A 70 -9.52 -8.99 -10.50
N ASN A 71 -9.86 -10.20 -10.93
CA ASN A 71 -10.85 -10.49 -11.97
C ASN A 71 -12.27 -10.53 -11.40
N THR A 72 -12.48 -11.07 -10.20
CA THR A 72 -13.83 -11.33 -9.65
C THR A 72 -14.32 -10.25 -8.66
N ARG A 73 -13.48 -9.30 -8.25
CA ARG A 73 -13.83 -8.25 -7.25
C ARG A 73 -15.03 -7.37 -7.62
N HIS A 74 -15.52 -7.39 -8.85
CA HIS A 74 -16.70 -6.64 -9.26
C HIS A 74 -18.00 -7.46 -9.15
N VAL A 75 -17.89 -8.79 -9.07
CA VAL A 75 -19.03 -9.73 -9.12
C VAL A 75 -19.91 -9.65 -7.89
N CYS A 76 -19.33 -9.52 -6.69
CA CYS A 76 -20.10 -9.47 -5.44
C CYS A 76 -19.63 -8.34 -4.52
N ALA A 77 -20.36 -7.23 -4.53
CA ALA A 77 -20.10 -6.09 -3.65
C ALA A 77 -20.23 -6.47 -2.16
N SER A 78 -21.21 -7.29 -1.80
CA SER A 78 -21.44 -7.74 -0.42
C SER A 78 -20.21 -8.48 0.15
N CYS A 79 -19.73 -9.51 -0.56
CA CYS A 79 -18.55 -10.27 -0.14
C CYS A 79 -17.28 -9.44 -0.17
N ARG A 80 -17.13 -8.51 -1.12
CA ARG A 80 -16.00 -7.59 -1.17
C ARG A 80 -15.96 -6.67 0.05
N LEU A 81 -17.10 -6.06 0.42
CA LEU A 81 -17.17 -5.19 1.60
C LEU A 81 -16.92 -5.99 2.88
N ARG A 82 -17.47 -7.20 2.98
CA ARG A 82 -17.18 -8.11 4.09
C ARG A 82 -15.68 -8.40 4.21
N LYS A 83 -15.01 -8.73 3.09
CA LYS A 83 -13.56 -8.98 3.07
C LYS A 83 -12.75 -7.75 3.47
N CYS A 84 -13.15 -6.55 3.04
CA CYS A 84 -12.54 -5.28 3.50
C CYS A 84 -12.56 -5.16 5.02
N ILE A 85 -13.73 -5.33 5.63
CA ILE A 85 -13.92 -5.17 7.08
C ILE A 85 -13.17 -6.28 7.84
N MET A 86 -13.26 -7.52 7.38
CA MET A 86 -12.55 -8.66 8.01
C MET A 86 -11.03 -8.51 7.99
N ASN A 87 -10.48 -7.84 6.97
CA ASN A 87 -9.04 -7.53 6.90
C ASN A 87 -8.66 -6.27 7.69
N GLY A 88 -9.61 -5.64 8.39
CA GLY A 88 -9.35 -4.50 9.28
C GLY A 88 -9.49 -3.12 8.65
N MET A 89 -10.17 -2.99 7.49
CA MET A 89 -10.48 -1.64 6.98
C MET A 89 -11.47 -0.93 7.91
N GLN A 90 -11.10 0.24 8.41
CA GLN A 90 -11.86 0.99 9.42
C GLN A 90 -12.66 2.13 8.78
N ALA A 91 -13.99 2.11 8.95
CA ALA A 91 -14.88 3.14 8.42
C ALA A 91 -14.72 4.49 9.15
N GLU A 92 -14.26 4.46 10.39
CA GLU A 92 -13.98 5.62 11.24
C GLU A 92 -12.89 6.50 10.62
N MET A 93 -11.93 5.89 9.92
CA MET A 93 -10.85 6.60 9.21
C MET A 93 -11.35 7.42 8.01
N ILE A 94 -12.58 7.17 7.52
CA ILE A 94 -13.17 7.95 6.41
C ILE A 94 -13.58 9.34 6.88
N ARG A 95 -14.06 9.47 8.13
CA ARG A 95 -14.64 10.72 8.66
C ARG A 95 -13.63 11.64 9.35
N GLY A 96 -12.34 11.27 9.36
CA GLY A 96 -11.30 12.06 10.02
C GLY A 96 -11.34 12.01 11.55
N SER A 97 -12.26 11.24 12.16
CA SER A 97 -12.34 10.99 13.61
C SER A 97 -11.30 9.97 14.11
N TYR A 98 -10.27 9.70 13.31
CA TYR A 98 -9.15 8.84 13.69
C TYR A 98 -8.32 9.52 14.79
N SER A 99 -8.71 9.30 16.04
CA SER A 99 -7.87 9.64 17.18
C SER A 99 -6.66 8.71 17.19
N LYS A 100 -5.45 9.26 17.37
CA LYS A 100 -4.15 8.56 17.46
C LYS A 100 -4.08 7.46 18.55
N LYS A 101 -5.20 7.13 19.20
CA LYS A 101 -5.34 6.10 20.25
C LYS A 101 -5.25 4.67 19.70
N TYR A 102 -5.53 4.45 18.42
CA TYR A 102 -5.15 3.21 17.73
C TYR A 102 -3.67 3.27 17.36
N LYS A 103 -2.80 3.25 18.37
CA LYS A 103 -1.40 2.85 18.15
C LYS A 103 -1.45 1.55 17.35
N ILE A 104 -0.77 1.57 16.22
CA ILE A 104 -0.50 0.41 15.37
C ILE A 104 -0.07 -0.71 16.32
N ARG A 105 -0.91 -1.73 16.48
CA ARG A 105 -0.54 -2.92 17.25
C ARG A 105 0.62 -3.51 16.44
N GLU A 106 1.84 -3.37 16.93
CA GLU A 106 3.10 -3.75 16.28
C GLU A 106 3.18 -5.27 16.03
N LYS A 107 2.38 -5.75 15.07
CA LYS A 107 2.48 -7.09 14.51
C LYS A 107 2.30 -7.01 13.01
N THR A 108 3.22 -6.34 12.35
CA THR A 108 3.87 -6.75 11.08
C THR A 108 4.92 -5.71 10.71
N ASN A 109 6.10 -6.19 10.34
CA ASN A 109 7.22 -5.44 9.77
C ASN A 109 6.91 -4.83 8.38
N ASP A 110 5.66 -4.50 8.07
CA ASP A 110 5.21 -4.12 6.72
C ASP A 110 4.70 -2.66 6.63
N MET A 111 5.22 -1.78 7.49
CA MET A 111 5.14 -0.34 7.21
C MET A 111 6.35 0.02 6.34
N VAL A 112 6.08 0.24 5.05
CA VAL A 112 6.84 1.19 4.24
C VAL A 112 6.96 2.46 5.08
N ASN A 113 8.17 2.70 5.61
CA ASN A 113 8.50 3.93 6.32
C ASN A 113 8.03 5.13 5.50
N PRO A 114 7.42 6.17 6.11
CA PRO A 114 7.39 7.47 5.46
C PRO A 114 8.86 7.85 5.24
N ILE A 115 9.25 7.99 3.96
CA ILE A 115 10.61 8.14 3.46
C ILE A 115 11.51 8.88 4.47
N GLN A 116 12.39 8.13 5.15
CA GLN A 116 13.50 8.68 5.91
C GLN A 116 14.79 8.15 5.29
N THR A 117 15.42 9.02 4.52
CA THR A 117 16.77 8.90 3.97
C THR A 117 17.74 8.45 5.07
N THR A 118 18.24 7.21 5.02
CA THR A 118 19.34 6.77 5.88
C THR A 118 20.39 6.04 5.05
N THR A 119 21.44 6.79 4.72
CA THR A 119 22.77 6.34 4.32
C THR A 119 23.37 5.49 5.43
N SER A 120 23.63 4.18 5.23
CA SER A 120 24.66 3.46 6.05
C SER A 120 25.10 2.05 5.62
N THR A 121 24.38 1.27 4.80
CA THR A 121 24.69 -0.19 4.73
C THR A 121 25.47 -0.68 3.49
N VAL A 122 25.96 0.19 2.61
CA VAL A 122 26.65 -0.25 1.36
C VAL A 122 28.19 -0.33 1.50
N VAL A 123 28.79 0.12 2.61
CA VAL A 123 30.25 0.21 2.71
C VAL A 123 30.96 -1.16 2.87
N ALA A 124 30.27 -2.27 3.14
CA ALA A 124 30.95 -3.50 3.55
C ALA A 124 31.23 -4.56 2.46
N ARG A 125 31.22 -4.24 1.15
CA ARG A 125 31.60 -5.21 0.09
C ARG A 125 32.39 -4.64 -1.09
N LEU A 126 33.25 -3.66 -0.87
CA LEU A 126 34.25 -3.24 -1.86
C LEU A 126 35.57 -2.94 -1.14
N ASN A 127 36.29 -3.97 -0.68
CA ASN A 127 37.66 -3.83 -0.15
C ASN A 127 38.46 -5.14 -0.20
N GLN A 128 38.38 -5.92 -1.28
CA GLN A 128 39.27 -7.08 -1.50
C GLN A 128 39.60 -7.32 -2.97
N LEU A 129 40.00 -6.28 -3.71
CA LEU A 129 40.77 -6.45 -4.95
C LEU A 129 41.72 -5.25 -5.13
N GLU A 130 42.63 -5.06 -4.18
CA GLU A 130 43.91 -4.39 -4.42
C GLU A 130 45.02 -5.27 -3.84
N GLN A 131 45.53 -6.16 -4.70
CA GLN A 131 46.91 -6.64 -4.78
C GLN A 131 47.13 -7.23 -6.17
#